data_AF-A0A3D3MF15-F1
#
_entry.id   AF-A0A3D3MF15-F1
#
_cell.length_a   1.000
_cell.length_b   1.000
_cell.length_c   1.000
_cell.angle_alpha   90.00
_cell.angle_beta   90.00
_cell.angle_gamma   90.00
#
_symmetry.space_group_name_H-M   'P 1'
#
loop_
_entity.id
_entity.type
_entity.pdbx_description
1 polymer ?
#
loop_
_entity_poly.entity_id
_entity_poly.type
_entity_poly.pdbx_seq_one_letter_code
_entity_poly.pdbx_strand_id
1 'polypeptide(L)'
;MINKKRNMKKISSFIVVFLFLANTSLYSQKVANKDNYTAQIQEEEGDLNKDKHNDRIVVEMDVKDDTRPLRVQIFLSQPDKKLQLAVSSTKLIESQYPANKKGEHNGNPIPGLFIEDGTLKMVTNINDRKSSYEFRLNKNIFELVKISRVFWNGKNTTFETIIDLIAKTKIEFQQELGSDEILNKRKKEIKINSLPKIQDLSFSDLEKF
;
A
#
# COMPACT_ATOMS: atom_id res chain seq x y z
N MET A 1 42.77 81.49 -2.98
CA MET A 1 41.34 81.15 -2.76
C MET A 1 41.21 79.64 -2.85
N ILE A 2 40.65 79.00 -1.81
CA ILE A 2 40.82 77.58 -1.45
C ILE A 2 39.97 76.66 -2.34
N ASN A 3 40.61 75.65 -2.95
CA ASN A 3 39.92 74.58 -3.68
C ASN A 3 39.57 73.43 -2.72
N LYS A 4 38.27 73.25 -2.43
CA LYS A 4 37.76 72.24 -1.50
C LYS A 4 37.56 70.90 -2.23
N LYS A 5 38.51 69.97 -2.02
CA LYS A 5 38.40 68.55 -2.41
C LYS A 5 37.23 67.92 -1.63
N ARG A 6 36.20 67.43 -2.33
CA ARG A 6 35.10 66.63 -1.73
C ARG A 6 35.23 65.18 -2.16
N ASN A 7 35.85 64.38 -1.30
CA ASN A 7 35.77 62.91 -1.33
C ASN A 7 34.34 62.48 -0.96
N MET A 8 33.66 61.74 -1.84
CA MET A 8 32.49 60.95 -1.46
C MET A 8 32.63 59.52 -1.99
N LYS A 9 33.11 58.69 -1.05
CA LYS A 9 32.87 57.26 -0.84
C LYS A 9 32.16 56.50 -1.98
N LYS A 10 32.93 55.66 -2.68
CA LYS A 10 32.42 54.50 -3.43
C LYS A 10 31.87 53.46 -2.45
N ILE A 11 30.69 53.69 -1.90
CA ILE A 11 29.96 52.71 -1.11
C ILE A 11 28.54 52.69 -1.66
N SER A 12 28.35 52.03 -2.81
CA SER A 12 26.98 51.73 -3.25
C SER A 12 26.85 50.40 -3.98
N SER A 13 27.93 49.83 -4.52
CA SER A 13 27.84 48.53 -5.21
C SER A 13 27.94 47.31 -4.29
N PHE A 14 28.54 47.43 -3.11
CA PHE A 14 28.69 46.28 -2.18
C PHE A 14 27.41 45.96 -1.38
N ILE A 15 26.54 46.95 -1.15
CA ILE A 15 25.30 46.76 -0.38
C ILE A 15 24.26 45.99 -1.21
N VAL A 16 24.22 46.20 -2.53
CA VAL A 16 23.28 45.51 -3.42
C VAL A 16 23.62 44.02 -3.53
N VAL A 17 24.90 43.66 -3.56
CA VAL A 17 25.34 42.25 -3.62
C VAL A 17 25.01 41.51 -2.32
N PHE A 18 25.10 42.19 -1.16
CA PHE A 18 24.73 41.60 0.13
C PHE A 18 23.22 41.35 0.27
N LEU A 19 22.38 42.21 -0.34
CA LEU A 19 20.92 42.04 -0.39
C LEU A 19 20.48 40.89 -1.32
N PHE A 20 21.25 40.58 -2.37
CA PHE A 20 20.99 39.41 -3.22
C PHE A 20 21.38 38.07 -2.57
N LEU A 21 22.42 38.05 -1.72
CA LEU A 21 22.85 36.85 -1.00
C LEU A 21 21.98 36.51 0.21
N ALA A 22 21.21 37.46 0.75
CA ALA A 22 20.31 37.23 1.88
C ALA A 22 19.03 36.44 1.51
N ASN A 23 18.74 36.24 0.22
CA ASN A 23 17.52 35.56 -0.24
C ASN A 23 17.70 34.05 -0.51
N THR A 24 18.88 33.47 -0.31
CA THR A 24 19.13 32.06 -0.67
C THR A 24 18.96 31.06 0.48
N SER A 25 18.41 31.43 1.63
CA SER A 25 18.34 30.54 2.81
C SER A 25 16.94 30.06 3.22
N LEU A 26 15.87 30.41 2.51
CA LEU A 26 14.49 30.00 2.89
C LEU A 26 13.89 28.83 2.10
N TYR A 27 14.62 28.24 1.15
CA TYR A 27 14.17 27.07 0.39
C TYR A 27 14.87 25.75 0.77
N SER A 28 15.75 25.77 1.76
CA SER A 28 16.41 24.56 2.27
C SER A 28 15.74 24.15 3.58
N GLN A 29 15.22 22.91 3.62
CA GLN A 29 14.42 22.31 4.69
C GLN A 29 12.90 22.58 4.66
N LYS A 30 12.26 22.36 3.50
CA LYS A 30 11.10 21.45 3.58
C LYS A 30 11.72 20.10 3.96
N VAL A 31 11.90 19.86 5.26
CA VAL A 31 12.16 18.51 5.77
C VAL A 31 11.02 17.69 5.18
N ALA A 32 11.31 16.88 4.15
CA ALA A 32 10.39 15.87 3.69
C ALA A 32 9.95 15.17 4.96
N ASN A 33 8.66 15.32 5.28
CA ASN A 33 8.10 14.97 6.58
C ASN A 33 8.70 13.62 6.96
N LYS A 34 9.54 13.61 8.00
CA LYS A 34 10.35 12.44 8.35
C LYS A 34 9.37 11.28 8.49
N ASP A 35 9.58 10.24 7.70
CA ASP A 35 8.68 9.10 7.57
C ASP A 35 8.16 8.67 8.95
N ASN A 36 6.89 8.96 9.25
CA ASN A 36 6.32 8.88 10.61
C ASN A 36 5.62 7.54 10.89
N TYR A 37 5.77 6.57 9.97
CA TYR A 37 5.30 5.19 10.14
C TYR A 37 6.15 4.46 11.18
N THR A 38 5.92 4.75 12.46
CA THR A 38 6.75 4.25 13.55
C THR A 38 6.11 3.10 14.32
N ALA A 39 4.81 2.85 14.14
CA ALA A 39 4.12 1.77 14.81
C ALA A 39 4.06 0.54 13.90
N GLN A 40 4.85 -0.49 14.19
CA GLN A 40 4.76 -1.78 13.51
C GLN A 40 3.48 -2.51 13.97
N ILE A 41 2.60 -2.80 13.03
CA ILE A 41 1.30 -3.44 13.25
C ILE A 41 1.38 -4.94 12.99
N GLN A 42 2.10 -5.33 11.93
CA GLN A 42 2.25 -6.71 11.52
C GLN A 42 3.65 -6.91 10.94
N GLU A 43 4.17 -8.12 11.12
CA GLU A 43 5.36 -8.62 10.46
C GLU A 43 5.13 -10.09 10.07
N GLU A 44 5.59 -10.47 8.88
CA GLU A 44 5.52 -11.83 8.36
C GLU A 44 6.84 -12.15 7.65
N GLU A 45 7.34 -13.37 7.83
CA GLU A 45 8.53 -13.88 7.15
C GLU A 45 8.22 -15.19 6.41
N GLY A 46 8.81 -15.36 5.24
CA GLY A 46 8.61 -16.55 4.42
C GLY A 46 9.21 -16.40 3.03
N ASP A 47 9.28 -17.50 2.30
CA ASP A 47 9.92 -17.53 0.98
C ASP A 47 8.90 -17.22 -0.13
N LEU A 48 8.86 -15.97 -0.63
CA LEU A 48 7.92 -15.51 -1.67
C LEU A 48 8.38 -15.84 -3.08
N ASN A 49 9.68 -16.07 -3.29
CA ASN A 49 10.29 -16.26 -4.61
C ASN A 49 10.79 -17.70 -4.85
N LYS A 50 10.64 -18.58 -3.86
CA LYS A 50 11.06 -19.99 -3.83
C LYS A 50 12.57 -20.18 -3.94
N ASP A 51 13.35 -19.22 -3.47
CA ASP A 51 14.82 -19.26 -3.49
C ASP A 51 15.43 -19.85 -2.21
N LYS A 52 14.58 -20.28 -1.25
CA LYS A 52 14.93 -20.82 0.07
C LYS A 52 15.49 -19.78 1.05
N HIS A 53 15.28 -18.51 0.79
CA HIS A 53 15.56 -17.42 1.72
C HIS A 53 14.25 -16.76 2.17
N ASN A 54 14.20 -16.39 3.45
CA ASN A 54 13.04 -15.70 3.98
C ASN A 54 13.04 -14.25 3.47
N ASP A 55 11.98 -13.91 2.76
CA ASP A 55 11.55 -12.55 2.51
C ASP A 55 10.77 -12.03 3.72
N ARG A 56 10.58 -10.70 3.79
CA ARG A 56 9.95 -10.04 4.94
C ARG A 56 8.86 -9.09 4.49
N ILE A 57 7.73 -9.12 5.17
CA ILE A 57 6.63 -8.19 4.99
C ILE A 57 6.43 -7.43 6.29
N VAL A 58 6.28 -6.11 6.21
CA VAL A 58 6.02 -5.25 7.37
C VAL A 58 4.81 -4.37 7.06
N VAL A 59 3.89 -4.29 8.03
CA VAL A 59 2.82 -3.29 8.04
C VAL A 59 3.09 -2.31 9.16
N GLU A 60 3.16 -1.04 8.81
CA GLU A 60 3.39 0.06 9.75
C GLU A 60 2.24 1.06 9.68
N MET A 61 2.04 1.81 10.75
CA MET A 61 1.06 2.89 10.84
C MET A 61 1.72 4.19 11.26
N ASP A 62 1.35 5.28 10.60
CA ASP A 62 1.66 6.63 11.06
C ASP A 62 0.63 7.03 12.13
N VAL A 63 1.02 6.91 13.39
CA VAL A 63 0.14 7.24 14.54
C VAL A 63 0.09 8.73 14.87
N LYS A 64 0.90 9.56 14.19
CA LYS A 64 0.91 11.02 14.38
C LYS A 64 0.00 11.73 13.39
N ASP A 65 -0.26 11.12 12.25
CA ASP A 65 -1.27 11.59 11.30
C ASP A 65 -2.67 11.25 11.81
N ASP A 66 -3.57 12.25 11.83
CA ASP A 66 -4.93 12.09 12.33
C ASP A 66 -5.74 11.03 11.56
N THR A 67 -5.40 10.80 10.28
CA THR A 67 -6.04 9.77 9.47
C THR A 67 -5.55 8.36 9.79
N ARG A 68 -4.38 8.24 10.42
CA ARG A 68 -3.68 6.99 10.72
C ARG A 68 -3.55 6.08 9.50
N PRO A 69 -2.84 6.52 8.46
CA PRO A 69 -2.59 5.71 7.28
C PRO A 69 -1.68 4.53 7.62
N LEU A 70 -1.85 3.44 6.86
CA LEU A 70 -1.01 2.26 6.96
C LEU A 70 -0.12 2.13 5.73
N ARG A 71 1.05 1.55 5.93
CA ARG A 71 2.01 1.24 4.87
C ARG A 71 2.34 -0.24 4.89
N VAL A 72 2.26 -0.87 3.73
CA VAL A 72 2.77 -2.22 3.49
C VAL A 72 4.12 -2.11 2.81
N GLN A 73 5.13 -2.79 3.36
CA GLN A 73 6.44 -2.95 2.78
C GLN A 73 6.75 -4.43 2.57
N ILE A 74 7.34 -4.76 1.42
CA ILE A 74 7.81 -6.10 1.11
C ILE A 74 9.29 -6.00 0.78
N PHE A 75 10.08 -6.81 1.46
CA PHE A 75 11.52 -6.90 1.30
C PHE A 75 11.89 -8.30 0.81
N LEU A 76 12.65 -8.36 -0.29
CA LEU A 76 13.16 -9.61 -0.83
C LEU A 76 14.57 -9.86 -0.33
N SER A 77 14.86 -11.09 0.09
CA SER A 77 16.21 -11.51 0.43
C SER A 77 17.10 -11.49 -0.82
N GLN A 78 18.36 -11.09 -0.63
CA GLN A 78 19.40 -11.08 -1.64
C GLN A 78 20.37 -12.24 -1.39
N PRO A 79 21.23 -12.62 -2.36
CA PRO A 79 22.23 -13.67 -2.18
C PRO A 79 23.21 -13.42 -1.01
N ASP A 80 23.42 -12.16 -0.62
CA ASP A 80 24.22 -11.76 0.54
C ASP A 80 23.42 -11.74 1.86
N LYS A 81 22.18 -12.25 1.84
CA LYS A 81 21.19 -12.28 2.93
C LYS A 81 20.70 -10.91 3.39
N LYS A 82 21.00 -9.84 2.66
CA LYS A 82 20.38 -8.53 2.95
C LYS A 82 18.98 -8.47 2.39
N LEU A 83 18.13 -7.71 3.06
CA LEU A 83 16.77 -7.44 2.62
C LEU A 83 16.74 -6.21 1.70
N GLN A 84 16.22 -6.36 0.49
CA GLN A 84 16.00 -5.29 -0.47
C GLN A 84 14.51 -4.93 -0.54
N LEU A 85 14.17 -3.66 -0.34
CA LEU A 85 12.80 -3.17 -0.51
C LEU A 85 12.34 -3.36 -1.96
N ALA A 86 11.30 -4.18 -2.15
CA ALA A 86 10.68 -4.44 -3.46
C ALA A 86 9.35 -3.70 -3.64
N VAL A 87 8.57 -3.54 -2.56
CA VAL A 87 7.28 -2.83 -2.57
C VAL A 87 7.18 -1.93 -1.35
N SER A 88 6.64 -0.73 -1.54
CA SER A 88 6.20 0.17 -0.48
C SER A 88 4.91 0.84 -0.93
N SER A 89 3.80 0.58 -0.25
CA SER A 89 2.48 1.12 -0.62
C SER A 89 1.71 1.60 0.60
N THR A 90 1.18 2.82 0.49
CA THR A 90 0.25 3.43 1.46
C THR A 90 -1.20 3.41 0.97
N LYS A 91 -1.46 2.79 -0.18
CA LYS A 91 -2.77 2.79 -0.86
C LYS A 91 -3.55 1.50 -0.66
N LEU A 92 -2.86 0.40 -0.39
CA LEU A 92 -3.42 -0.94 -0.38
C LEU A 92 -4.44 -1.14 0.75
N ILE A 93 -4.23 -0.47 1.88
CA ILE A 93 -5.06 -0.52 3.07
C ILE A 93 -5.66 0.87 3.28
N GLU A 94 -6.97 0.95 3.52
CA GLU A 94 -7.62 2.21 3.88
C GLU A 94 -7.13 2.69 5.25
N SER A 95 -6.85 3.99 5.39
CA SER A 95 -6.51 4.59 6.68
C SER A 95 -7.59 4.31 7.74
N GLN A 96 -7.20 4.20 9.02
CA GLN A 96 -8.17 3.93 10.10
C GLN A 96 -9.23 5.03 10.21
N TYR A 97 -8.88 6.28 9.93
CA TYR A 97 -9.76 7.45 9.98
C TYR A 97 -9.70 8.21 8.64
N PRO A 98 -10.30 7.68 7.56
CA PRO A 98 -10.12 8.23 6.23
C PRO A 98 -10.73 9.63 6.12
N ALA A 99 -10.12 10.50 5.33
CA ALA A 99 -10.47 11.93 5.29
C ALA A 99 -11.95 12.20 4.94
N ASN A 100 -12.55 11.34 4.11
CA ASN A 100 -13.97 11.41 3.74
C ASN A 100 -14.94 11.12 4.90
N LYS A 101 -14.45 10.50 5.98
CA LYS A 101 -15.21 10.19 7.20
C LYS A 101 -15.00 11.21 8.33
N LYS A 102 -14.27 12.30 8.09
CA LYS A 102 -14.18 13.47 8.98
C LYS A 102 -13.85 13.13 10.45
N GLY A 103 -12.92 12.20 10.65
CA GLY A 103 -12.48 11.76 12.00
C GLY A 103 -13.22 10.54 12.55
N GLU A 104 -14.18 9.97 11.82
CA GLU A 104 -14.78 8.68 12.17
C GLU A 104 -13.92 7.50 11.68
N HIS A 105 -13.93 6.41 12.46
CA HIS A 105 -13.21 5.19 12.13
C HIS A 105 -13.80 4.54 10.87
N ASN A 106 -12.96 3.89 10.04
CA ASN A 106 -13.42 3.26 8.80
C ASN A 106 -14.34 2.05 9.04
N GLY A 107 -14.31 1.47 10.24
CA GLY A 107 -15.15 0.35 10.68
C GLY A 107 -14.60 -1.03 10.34
N ASN A 108 -13.45 -1.10 9.67
CA ASN A 108 -12.84 -2.34 9.21
C ASN A 108 -11.62 -2.69 10.06
N PRO A 109 -11.39 -3.97 10.41
CA PRO A 109 -10.12 -4.42 10.96
C PRO A 109 -8.98 -4.22 9.94
N ILE A 110 -7.76 -4.12 10.46
CA ILE A 110 -6.56 -4.10 9.64
C ILE A 110 -6.42 -5.46 8.93
N PRO A 111 -6.19 -5.50 7.61
CA PRO A 111 -5.99 -6.76 6.88
C PRO A 111 -4.83 -7.58 7.43
N GLY A 112 -4.97 -8.90 7.43
CA GLY A 112 -3.86 -9.82 7.70
C GLY A 112 -3.11 -10.15 6.41
N LEU A 113 -1.78 -10.06 6.44
CA LEU A 113 -0.92 -10.53 5.35
C LEU A 113 -0.18 -11.82 5.75
N PHE A 114 -0.14 -12.80 4.86
CA PHE A 114 0.45 -14.11 5.10
C PHE A 114 1.27 -14.56 3.89
N ILE A 115 2.27 -15.39 4.12
CA ILE A 115 3.01 -16.07 3.06
C ILE A 115 2.60 -17.54 3.04
N GLU A 116 1.94 -17.97 1.97
CA GLU A 116 1.50 -19.35 1.77
C GLU A 116 2.05 -19.86 0.43
N ASP A 117 2.88 -20.91 0.44
CA ASP A 117 3.41 -21.58 -0.75
C ASP A 117 4.07 -20.67 -1.81
N GLY A 118 4.77 -19.63 -1.36
CA GLY A 118 5.39 -18.62 -2.23
C GLY A 118 4.41 -17.62 -2.84
N THR A 119 3.25 -17.45 -2.20
CA THR A 119 2.23 -16.47 -2.56
C THR A 119 1.99 -15.55 -1.37
N LEU A 120 1.97 -14.25 -1.63
CA LEU A 120 1.51 -13.28 -0.65
C LEU A 120 -0.02 -13.27 -0.65
N LYS A 121 -0.62 -13.56 0.49
CA LYS A 121 -2.06 -13.54 0.67
C LYS A 121 -2.46 -12.43 1.62
N MET A 122 -3.32 -11.53 1.16
CA MET A 122 -3.95 -10.53 2.02
C MET A 122 -5.39 -10.92 2.30
N VAL A 123 -5.79 -10.95 3.57
CA VAL A 123 -7.15 -11.28 4.01
C VAL A 123 -7.79 -10.05 4.64
N THR A 124 -8.96 -9.67 4.15
CA THR A 124 -9.76 -8.57 4.67
C THR A 124 -11.09 -9.07 5.22
N ASN A 125 -11.65 -8.32 6.17
CA ASN A 125 -13.04 -8.46 6.57
C ASN A 125 -13.67 -7.07 6.48
N ILE A 126 -14.48 -6.83 5.45
CA ILE A 126 -15.04 -5.51 5.14
C ILE A 126 -16.54 -5.69 4.94
N ASN A 127 -17.36 -4.95 5.67
CA ASN A 127 -18.83 -5.04 5.58
C ASN A 127 -19.35 -6.49 5.66
N ASP A 128 -18.87 -7.26 6.64
CA ASP A 128 -19.18 -8.69 6.86
C ASP A 128 -18.81 -9.63 5.69
N ARG A 129 -18.02 -9.15 4.74
CA ARG A 129 -17.47 -9.93 3.63
C ARG A 129 -16.00 -10.21 3.89
N LYS A 130 -15.67 -11.48 4.03
CA LYS A 130 -14.28 -11.93 4.04
C LYS A 130 -13.78 -11.98 2.61
N SER A 131 -12.66 -11.32 2.33
CA SER A 131 -12.01 -11.38 1.03
C SER A 131 -10.56 -11.80 1.18
N SER A 132 -10.05 -12.56 0.21
CA SER A 132 -8.65 -12.94 0.11
C SER A 132 -8.14 -12.53 -1.25
N TYR A 133 -6.96 -11.89 -1.26
CA TYR A 133 -6.26 -11.40 -2.43
C TYR A 133 -4.90 -12.10 -2.48
N GLU A 134 -4.68 -12.90 -3.51
CA GLU A 134 -3.45 -13.67 -3.70
C GLU A 134 -2.54 -12.98 -4.72
N PHE A 135 -1.32 -12.68 -4.32
CA PHE A 135 -0.29 -12.03 -5.12
C PHE A 135 0.89 -12.98 -5.34
N ARG A 136 1.26 -13.17 -6.60
CA ARG A 136 2.45 -13.94 -6.98
C ARG A 136 3.58 -13.02 -7.37
N LEU A 137 4.79 -13.33 -6.93
CA LEU A 137 5.99 -12.68 -7.43
C LEU A 137 6.39 -13.24 -8.80
N ASN A 138 6.57 -12.37 -9.78
CA ASN A 138 7.02 -12.71 -11.11
C ASN A 138 8.00 -11.63 -11.60
N LYS A 139 9.27 -12.01 -11.84
CA LYS A 139 10.33 -11.07 -12.26
C LYS A 139 10.39 -9.79 -11.40
N ASN A 140 10.37 -9.94 -10.08
CA ASN A 140 10.36 -8.85 -9.08
C ASN A 140 9.09 -7.97 -9.07
N ILE A 141 8.02 -8.39 -9.75
CA ILE A 141 6.73 -7.71 -9.73
C ILE A 141 5.72 -8.60 -9.02
N PHE A 142 5.06 -8.06 -8.00
CA PHE A 142 3.93 -8.72 -7.33
C PHE A 142 2.64 -8.46 -8.12
N GLU A 143 2.10 -9.51 -8.71
CA GLU A 143 0.90 -9.49 -9.54
C GLU A 143 -0.27 -10.14 -8.78
N LEU A 144 -1.42 -9.46 -8.72
CA LEU A 144 -2.66 -10.06 -8.21
C LEU A 144 -3.09 -11.16 -9.18
N VAL A 145 -3.23 -12.38 -8.68
CA VAL A 145 -3.57 -13.56 -9.50
C VAL A 145 -4.96 -14.10 -9.20
N LYS A 146 -5.43 -13.97 -7.97
CA LYS A 146 -6.71 -14.54 -7.55
C LYS A 146 -7.36 -13.73 -6.44
N ILE A 147 -8.68 -13.70 -6.47
CA ILE A 147 -9.54 -13.08 -5.46
C ILE A 147 -10.57 -14.10 -5.04
N SER A 148 -10.72 -14.32 -3.74
CA SER A 148 -11.78 -15.16 -3.18
C SER A 148 -12.60 -14.33 -2.20
N ARG A 149 -13.93 -14.43 -2.26
CA ARG A 149 -14.82 -13.71 -1.34
C ARG A 149 -15.88 -14.65 -0.80
N VAL A 150 -16.16 -14.48 0.49
CA VAL A 150 -17.18 -15.24 1.21
C VAL A 150 -18.03 -14.25 2.01
N PHE A 151 -19.34 -14.36 1.83
CA PHE A 151 -20.34 -13.64 2.61
C PHE A 151 -21.32 -14.64 3.21
N TRP A 152 -21.64 -14.50 4.49
CA TRP A 152 -22.61 -15.35 5.18
C TRP A 152 -23.92 -14.61 5.38
N ASN A 153 -25.04 -15.27 5.07
CA ASN A 153 -26.37 -14.65 5.16
C ASN A 153 -26.98 -14.60 6.58
N GLY A 154 -26.24 -14.97 7.62
CA GLY A 154 -26.76 -15.08 8.98
C GLY A 154 -27.57 -16.36 9.25
N LYS A 155 -27.64 -17.29 8.30
CA LYS A 155 -28.36 -18.58 8.40
C LYS A 155 -27.41 -19.75 8.14
N ASN A 156 -27.75 -20.65 7.22
CA ASN A 156 -26.94 -21.83 6.94
C ASN A 156 -26.20 -21.77 5.60
N THR A 157 -26.03 -20.58 4.99
CA THR A 157 -25.52 -20.49 3.61
C THR A 157 -24.45 -19.41 3.45
N THR A 158 -23.35 -19.76 2.79
CA THR A 158 -22.35 -18.82 2.28
C THR A 158 -22.59 -18.52 0.80
N PHE A 159 -22.25 -17.30 0.42
CA PHE A 159 -22.22 -16.83 -0.96
C PHE A 159 -20.76 -16.58 -1.31
N GLU A 160 -20.29 -17.31 -2.29
CA GLU A 160 -18.88 -17.35 -2.63
C GLU A 160 -18.62 -16.85 -4.02
N THR A 161 -17.49 -16.16 -4.17
CA THR A 161 -17.01 -15.66 -5.45
C THR A 161 -15.52 -15.94 -5.55
N ILE A 162 -15.11 -16.58 -6.63
CA ILE A 162 -13.70 -16.82 -6.97
C ILE A 162 -13.45 -16.13 -8.31
N ILE A 163 -12.49 -15.21 -8.34
CA ILE A 163 -12.00 -14.56 -9.55
C ILE A 163 -10.57 -15.01 -9.76
N ASP A 164 -10.35 -15.83 -10.80
CA ASP A 164 -9.03 -16.24 -11.24
C ASP A 164 -8.62 -15.34 -12.42
N LEU A 165 -7.66 -14.46 -12.17
CA LEU A 165 -7.19 -13.49 -13.16
C LEU A 165 -6.28 -14.13 -14.20
N ILE A 166 -5.59 -15.23 -13.86
CA ILE A 166 -4.77 -15.99 -14.81
C ILE A 166 -5.68 -16.73 -15.79
N ALA A 167 -6.67 -17.46 -15.27
CA ALA A 167 -7.65 -18.18 -16.09
C ALA A 167 -8.70 -17.26 -16.73
N LYS A 168 -8.76 -15.99 -16.31
CA LYS A 168 -9.76 -15.00 -16.74
C LYS A 168 -11.19 -15.46 -16.50
N THR A 169 -11.44 -16.05 -15.32
CA THR A 169 -12.77 -16.55 -14.96
C THR A 169 -13.26 -15.99 -13.64
N LYS A 170 -14.58 -15.81 -13.55
CA LYS A 170 -15.31 -15.55 -12.32
C LYS A 170 -16.28 -16.69 -12.08
N ILE A 171 -16.23 -17.29 -10.91
CA ILE A 171 -17.15 -18.34 -10.45
C ILE A 171 -17.89 -17.80 -9.23
N GLU A 172 -19.22 -17.88 -9.26
CA GLU A 172 -20.11 -17.48 -8.17
C GLU A 172 -20.93 -18.72 -7.78
N PHE A 173 -21.03 -19.03 -6.49
CA PHE A 173 -21.80 -20.19 -6.00
C PHE A 173 -22.26 -19.99 -4.56
N GLN A 174 -23.09 -20.92 -4.09
CA GLN A 174 -23.53 -21.00 -2.71
C GLN A 174 -23.09 -22.32 -2.10
N GLN A 175 -22.86 -22.33 -0.79
CA GLN A 175 -22.54 -23.54 -0.05
C GLN A 175 -23.26 -23.51 1.29
N GLU A 176 -23.80 -24.66 1.69
CA GLU A 176 -24.39 -24.80 3.04
C GLU A 176 -23.29 -25.05 4.08
N LEU A 177 -23.44 -24.48 5.27
CA LEU A 177 -22.45 -24.68 6.33
C LEU A 177 -22.39 -26.16 6.73
N GLY A 178 -21.18 -26.71 6.77
CA GLY A 178 -20.95 -28.12 7.10
C GLY A 178 -21.22 -29.11 5.96
N SER A 179 -21.50 -28.62 4.75
CA SER A 179 -21.65 -29.44 3.54
C SER A 179 -20.61 -29.04 2.50
N ASP A 180 -20.11 -30.02 1.74
CA ASP A 180 -19.26 -29.79 0.56
C ASP A 180 -20.10 -29.60 -0.73
N GLU A 181 -21.44 -29.61 -0.61
CA GLU A 181 -22.33 -29.43 -1.75
C GLU A 181 -22.32 -27.99 -2.28
N ILE A 182 -22.02 -27.84 -3.57
CA ILE A 182 -22.01 -26.56 -4.27
C ILE A 182 -23.34 -26.35 -4.97
N LEU A 183 -24.04 -25.28 -4.59
CA LEU A 183 -25.33 -24.88 -5.13
C LEU A 183 -25.21 -23.66 -6.04
N ASN A 184 -26.14 -23.53 -7.01
CA ASN A 184 -26.32 -22.33 -7.82
C ASN A 184 -25.05 -21.80 -8.52
N LYS A 185 -24.12 -22.70 -8.88
CA LYS A 185 -22.84 -22.36 -9.50
C LYS A 185 -23.03 -21.67 -10.85
N ARG A 186 -22.41 -20.51 -11.02
CA ARG A 186 -22.35 -19.74 -12.26
C ARG A 186 -20.90 -19.44 -12.59
N LYS A 187 -20.52 -19.61 -13.86
CA LYS A 187 -19.19 -19.29 -14.37
C LYS A 187 -19.31 -18.24 -15.48
N LYS A 188 -18.45 -17.24 -15.44
CA LYS A 188 -18.35 -16.16 -16.42
C LYS A 188 -16.89 -15.97 -16.81
N GLU A 189 -16.65 -15.59 -18.05
CA GLU A 189 -15.35 -15.09 -18.49
C GLU A 189 -15.22 -13.61 -18.12
N ILE A 190 -14.01 -13.17 -17.76
CA ILE A 190 -13.72 -11.76 -17.46
C ILE A 190 -12.66 -11.22 -18.43
N LYS A 191 -12.78 -9.95 -18.77
CA LYS A 191 -11.80 -9.28 -19.64
C LYS A 191 -10.76 -8.58 -18.79
N ILE A 192 -9.51 -9.02 -18.88
CA ILE A 192 -8.36 -8.31 -18.33
C ILE A 192 -7.25 -8.24 -19.39
N ASN A 193 -6.59 -7.09 -19.43
CA ASN A 193 -5.48 -6.84 -20.36
C ASN A 193 -4.13 -7.26 -19.74
N SER A 194 -3.97 -7.02 -18.44
CA SER A 194 -2.78 -7.35 -17.67
C SER A 194 -3.15 -7.64 -16.22
N LEU A 195 -2.31 -8.40 -15.52
CA LEU A 195 -2.49 -8.62 -14.08
C LEU A 195 -2.21 -7.31 -13.32
N PRO A 196 -3.06 -6.93 -12.35
CA PRO A 196 -2.82 -5.76 -11.51
C PRO A 196 -1.56 -5.94 -10.66
N LYS A 197 -0.76 -4.88 -10.53
CA LYS A 197 0.43 -4.89 -9.67
C LYS A 197 0.07 -4.35 -8.29
N ILE A 198 0.64 -4.93 -7.24
CA ILE A 198 0.36 -4.50 -5.85
C ILE A 198 0.64 -3.01 -5.59
N GLN A 199 1.67 -2.46 -6.25
CA GLN A 199 2.07 -1.06 -6.13
C GLN A 199 1.06 -0.07 -6.73
N ASP A 200 0.26 -0.55 -7.69
CA ASP A 200 -0.71 0.26 -8.43
C ASP A 200 -2.12 0.11 -7.85
N LEU A 201 -2.33 -0.87 -6.96
CA LEU A 201 -3.62 -1.16 -6.34
C LEU A 201 -3.88 -0.27 -5.12
N SER A 202 -5.08 0.30 -5.09
CA SER A 202 -5.66 0.88 -3.88
C SER A 202 -6.67 -0.07 -3.23
N PHE A 203 -7.00 0.19 -1.96
CA PHE A 203 -8.14 -0.41 -1.27
C PHE A 203 -9.41 -0.38 -2.13
N SER A 204 -9.70 0.76 -2.77
CA SER A 204 -10.91 0.90 -3.59
C SER A 204 -10.88 0.07 -4.87
N ASP A 205 -9.70 -0.23 -5.42
CA ASP A 205 -9.58 -1.08 -6.61
C ASP A 205 -9.86 -2.54 -6.26
N LEU A 206 -9.34 -3.00 -5.11
CA LEU A 206 -9.57 -4.35 -4.59
C LEU A 206 -11.05 -4.63 -4.33
N GLU A 207 -11.77 -3.65 -3.77
CA GLU A 207 -13.20 -3.79 -3.48
C GLU A 207 -14.09 -3.78 -4.74
N LYS A 208 -13.60 -3.26 -5.87
CA LYS A 208 -14.35 -3.15 -7.15
C LYS A 208 -14.33 -4.38 -8.04
N PHE A 209 -13.36 -5.29 -7.87
CA PHE A 209 -13.32 -6.57 -8.62
C PHE A 209 -14.62 -7.37 -8.43
#